data_AF-A0A934WH81-F1
#
_entry.id   AF-A0A934WH81-F1
#
_cell.length_a   1.000
_cell.length_b   1.000
_cell.length_c   1.000
_cell.angle_alpha   90.00
_cell.angle_beta   90.00
_cell.angle_gamma   90.00
#
_symmetry.space_group_name_H-M   'P 1'
#
loop_
_entity.id
_entity.type
_entity.pdbx_description
1 polymer ?
#
loop_
_entity_poly.entity_id
_entity_poly.type
_entity_poly.pdbx_seq_one_letter_code
_entity_poly.pdbx_strand_id
1 'polypeptide(L)'
;MYQVEFIPVSLEKKDSRFYIEADMSILCRHVGKDEFFMCTPILSNNEYRLELPSVLIAGYRRYRSQKFAIYGFGRNLLSGYKFYKMLKAVNSSWINYPYRVCMDYEEWMAEAKVACLISNKS
;
A
#
# COMPACT_ATOMS: atom_id res chain seq x y z
N MET A 1 18.09 2.13 3.21
CA MET A 1 17.43 0.82 3.36
C MET A 1 16.24 0.99 4.29
N TYR A 2 15.03 0.76 3.80
CA TYR A 2 13.80 0.81 4.59
C TYR A 2 13.49 -0.56 5.20
N GLN A 3 12.65 -0.57 6.24
CA GLN A 3 12.03 -1.79 6.77
C GLN A 3 10.51 -1.57 6.75
N VAL A 4 9.78 -2.58 6.27
CA VAL A 4 8.32 -2.55 6.18
C VAL A 4 7.80 -3.78 6.89
N GLU A 5 6.94 -3.55 7.86
CA GLU A 5 6.15 -4.57 8.52
C GLU A 5 4.70 -4.35 8.10
N PHE A 6 4.08 -5.42 7.64
CA PHE A 6 2.68 -5.45 7.26
C PHE A 6 2.03 -6.58 8.03
N ILE A 7 1.28 -6.23 9.06
CA ILE A 7 0.73 -7.18 10.02
C ILE A 7 -0.77 -7.26 9.77
N PRO A 8 -1.28 -8.37 9.22
CA PRO A 8 -2.72 -8.57 9.08
C PRO A 8 -3.37 -8.57 10.46
N VAL A 9 -4.38 -7.72 10.64
CA VAL A 9 -5.19 -7.62 11.85
C VAL A 9 -6.46 -8.45 11.68
N SER A 10 -7.13 -8.33 10.53
CA SER A 10 -8.31 -9.14 10.21
C SER A 10 -8.44 -9.41 8.71
N LEU A 11 -8.94 -10.60 8.40
CA LEU A 11 -9.32 -11.06 7.06
C LEU A 11 -10.70 -11.70 7.19
N GLU A 12 -11.74 -10.90 6.95
CA GLU A 12 -13.11 -11.30 7.28
C GLU A 12 -14.03 -11.22 6.06
N LYS A 13 -14.79 -12.30 5.85
CA LYS A 13 -15.97 -12.26 4.99
C LYS A 13 -17.16 -11.73 5.80
N LYS A 14 -17.87 -10.73 5.26
CA LYS A 14 -19.21 -10.32 5.72
C LYS A 14 -20.11 -10.21 4.49
N ASP A 15 -21.18 -11.01 4.49
CA ASP A 15 -22.08 -11.16 3.34
C ASP A 15 -21.32 -11.52 2.05
N SER A 16 -21.47 -10.72 0.99
CA SER A 16 -20.78 -10.87 -0.30
C SER A 16 -19.45 -10.12 -0.39
N ARG A 17 -18.94 -9.60 0.74
CA ARG A 17 -17.78 -8.72 0.77
C ARG A 17 -16.66 -9.29 1.63
N PHE A 18 -15.42 -9.09 1.19
CA PHE A 18 -14.21 -9.44 1.92
C PHE A 18 -13.53 -8.18 2.43
N TYR A 19 -13.24 -8.15 3.72
CA TYR A 19 -12.64 -7.03 4.43
C TYR A 19 -11.24 -7.41 4.89
N ILE A 20 -10.29 -6.55 4.57
CA ILE A 20 -8.89 -6.69 4.94
C ILE A 20 -8.52 -5.50 5.82
N GLU A 21 -8.10 -5.78 7.05
CA GLU A 21 -7.49 -4.80 7.94
C GLU A 21 -6.07 -5.25 8.27
N ALA A 22 -5.12 -4.33 8.16
CA ALA A 22 -3.73 -4.57 8.50
C ALA A 22 -3.08 -3.31 9.08
N ASP A 23 -2.14 -3.50 9.98
CA ASP A 23 -1.28 -2.45 10.47
C ASP A 23 0.02 -2.44 9.67
N MET A 24 0.30 -1.29 9.06
CA MET A 24 1.50 -1.08 8.28
C MET A 24 2.47 -0.18 9.05
N SER A 25 3.66 -0.70 9.34
CA SER A 25 4.73 0.01 10.04
C SER A 25 5.94 0.11 9.13
N ILE A 26 6.43 1.33 8.90
CA ILE A 26 7.48 1.59 7.92
C ILE A 26 8.60 2.41 8.56
N LEU A 27 9.79 1.82 8.67
CA LEU A 27 10.99 2.55 9.06
C LEU A 27 11.71 3.05 7.81
N CYS A 28 11.67 4.35 7.59
CA CYS A 28 12.38 5.00 6.50
C CYS A 28 13.78 5.41 6.96
N ARG A 29 14.81 4.53 6.89
CA ARG A 29 16.17 4.94 7.31
C ARG A 29 16.75 6.04 6.41
N HIS A 30 16.54 5.94 5.11
CA HIS A 30 16.90 6.98 4.15
C HIS A 30 16.03 6.86 2.90
N VAL A 31 15.33 7.94 2.56
CA VAL A 31 14.63 8.15 1.29
C VAL A 31 15.06 9.52 0.76
N GLY A 32 15.66 9.54 -0.42
CA GLY A 32 16.09 10.77 -1.09
C GLY A 32 14.91 11.71 -1.37
N LYS A 33 15.18 13.01 -1.53
CA LYS A 33 14.12 14.03 -1.70
C LYS A 33 13.22 13.76 -2.89
N ASP A 34 13.78 13.22 -3.97
CA ASP A 34 13.12 12.96 -5.25
C ASP A 34 12.80 11.46 -5.47
N GLU A 35 13.13 10.61 -4.49
CA GLU A 35 12.92 9.16 -4.53
C GLU A 35 11.53 8.77 -4.02
N PHE A 36 11.12 7.55 -4.37
CA PHE A 36 9.96 6.90 -3.80
C PHE A 36 10.10 5.38 -3.85
N PHE A 37 9.32 4.68 -3.03
CA PHE A 37 9.12 3.25 -3.14
C PHE A 37 7.64 2.92 -2.91
N MET A 38 7.20 1.79 -3.43
CA MET A 38 5.83 1.31 -3.31
C MET A 38 5.78 0.06 -2.46
N CYS A 39 4.78 0.01 -1.61
CA CYS A 39 4.38 -1.17 -0.89
C CYS A 39 3.07 -1.68 -1.49
N THR A 40 3.12 -2.87 -2.06
CA THR A 40 1.98 -3.51 -2.73
C THR A 40 1.60 -4.74 -1.92
N PRO A 41 0.52 -4.65 -1.11
CA PRO A 41 -0.01 -5.83 -0.45
C PRO A 41 -0.55 -6.81 -1.49
N ILE A 42 -0.37 -8.09 -1.23
CA ILE A 42 -0.77 -9.19 -2.12
C ILE A 42 -1.59 -10.16 -1.29
N LEU A 43 -2.81 -10.41 -1.77
CA LEU A 43 -3.66 -11.48 -1.27
C LEU A 43 -3.41 -12.71 -2.16
N SER A 44 -2.99 -13.82 -1.56
CA SER A 44 -2.69 -15.03 -2.32
C SER A 44 -2.92 -16.31 -1.53
N ASN A 45 -3.30 -17.37 -2.23
CA ASN A 45 -3.18 -18.75 -1.75
C ASN A 45 -2.20 -19.51 -2.66
N ASN A 46 -2.28 -20.84 -2.72
CA ASN A 46 -1.38 -21.64 -3.55
C ASN A 46 -1.61 -21.50 -5.07
N GLU A 47 -2.78 -21.00 -5.49
CA GLU A 47 -3.22 -20.99 -6.90
C GLU A 47 -3.50 -19.57 -7.41
N TYR A 48 -4.03 -18.71 -6.55
CA TYR A 48 -4.49 -17.36 -6.88
C TYR A 48 -3.59 -16.31 -6.26
N ARG A 49 -3.43 -15.21 -7.00
CA ARG A 49 -2.68 -14.03 -6.56
C ARG A 49 -3.36 -12.76 -7.03
N LEU A 50 -3.66 -11.88 -6.08
CA LEU A 50 -4.31 -10.60 -6.32
C LEU A 50 -3.50 -9.46 -5.70
N GLU A 51 -3.13 -8.49 -6.52
CA GLU A 51 -2.54 -7.24 -6.03
C GLU A 51 -3.61 -6.35 -5.42
N LEU A 52 -3.36 -5.94 -4.17
CA LEU A 52 -4.20 -5.01 -3.46
C LEU A 52 -3.74 -3.56 -3.69
N PRO A 53 -4.59 -2.57 -3.40
CA PRO A 53 -4.22 -1.17 -3.54
C PRO A 53 -2.89 -0.80 -2.88
N SER A 54 -1.98 -0.19 -3.63
CA SER A 54 -0.62 0.07 -3.16
C SER A 54 -0.50 1.35 -2.33
N VAL A 55 0.45 1.37 -1.40
CA VAL A 55 0.86 2.55 -0.64
C VAL A 55 2.19 3.06 -1.20
N LEU A 56 2.25 4.34 -1.54
CA LEU A 56 3.46 4.99 -2.04
C LEU A 56 4.12 5.80 -0.93
N ILE A 57 5.41 5.57 -0.71
CA ILE A 57 6.21 6.29 0.26
C ILE A 57 7.18 7.15 -0.52
N ALA A 58 7.02 8.47 -0.42
CA ALA A 58 7.74 9.42 -1.24
C ALA A 58 8.60 10.38 -0.41
N GLY A 59 9.79 10.67 -0.93
CA GLY A 59 10.63 11.75 -0.46
C GLY A 59 9.95 13.11 -0.58
N TYR A 60 10.47 14.11 0.13
CA TYR A 60 9.78 15.39 0.32
C TYR A 60 9.38 16.11 -0.98
N ARG A 61 10.27 16.18 -1.98
CA ARG A 61 9.99 16.87 -3.25
C ARG A 61 8.99 16.08 -4.09
N ARG A 62 9.18 14.76 -4.19
CA ARG A 62 8.26 13.86 -4.92
C ARG A 62 6.86 13.85 -4.29
N TYR A 63 6.78 13.81 -2.96
CA TYR A 63 5.52 13.91 -2.23
C TYR A 63 4.82 15.24 -2.52
N ARG A 64 5.53 16.37 -2.49
CA ARG A 64 4.95 17.67 -2.83
C ARG A 64 4.46 17.71 -4.27
N SER A 65 5.30 17.35 -5.24
CA SER A 65 4.94 17.44 -6.67
C SER A 65 3.74 16.55 -7.02
N GLN A 66 3.70 15.32 -6.51
CA GLN A 66 2.60 14.40 -6.76
C GLN A 66 1.34 14.75 -5.97
N LYS A 67 1.46 15.29 -4.75
CA LYS A 67 0.31 15.84 -4.04
C LYS A 67 -0.33 16.95 -4.88
N PHE A 68 0.45 17.89 -5.40
CA PHE A 68 -0.10 18.93 -6.29
C PHE A 68 -0.72 18.35 -7.57
N ALA A 69 -0.14 17.31 -8.17
CA ALA A 69 -0.70 16.67 -9.35
C ALA A 69 -2.04 15.94 -9.07
N ILE A 70 -2.12 15.16 -7.98
CA ILE A 70 -3.32 14.40 -7.61
C ILE A 70 -4.46 15.33 -7.18
N TYR A 71 -4.15 16.41 -6.45
CA TYR A 71 -5.13 17.39 -6.01
C TYR A 71 -5.47 18.44 -7.09
N GLY A 72 -4.57 18.69 -8.06
CA GLY A 72 -4.73 19.73 -9.07
C GLY A 72 -5.28 19.27 -10.43
N PHE A 73 -5.04 18.02 -10.84
CA PHE A 73 -5.42 17.52 -12.18
C PHE A 73 -6.49 16.41 -12.17
N GLY A 74 -7.09 16.14 -11.01
CA GLY A 74 -8.04 15.04 -10.85
C GLY A 74 -7.33 13.68 -10.75
N ARG A 75 -7.99 12.73 -10.08
CA ARG A 75 -7.45 11.41 -9.70
C ARG A 75 -6.99 10.52 -10.87
N ASN A 76 -7.12 10.97 -12.12
CA ASN A 76 -6.88 10.18 -13.34
C ASN A 76 -5.40 9.97 -13.68
N LEU A 77 -4.46 10.72 -13.09
CA LEU A 77 -3.02 10.53 -13.34
C LEU A 77 -2.47 9.21 -12.77
N LEU A 78 -3.24 8.54 -11.92
CA LEU A 78 -2.92 7.23 -11.34
C LEU A 78 -3.89 6.12 -11.78
N SER A 79 -4.72 6.37 -12.81
CA SER A 79 -5.83 5.48 -13.21
C SER A 79 -5.43 4.04 -13.55
N GLY A 80 -4.17 3.78 -13.88
CA GLY A 80 -3.64 2.44 -14.14
C GLY A 80 -3.23 1.64 -12.89
N TYR A 81 -3.07 2.28 -11.73
CA TYR A 81 -2.70 1.61 -10.48
C TYR A 81 -3.82 1.79 -9.45
N LYS A 82 -4.26 0.70 -8.82
CA LYS A 82 -5.12 0.77 -7.63
C LYS A 82 -4.29 1.42 -6.51
N PHE A 83 -4.36 2.74 -6.40
CA PHE A 83 -3.57 3.51 -5.46
C PHE A 83 -4.37 3.75 -4.17
N TYR A 84 -3.85 3.28 -3.04
CA TYR A 84 -4.50 3.47 -1.74
C TYR A 84 -4.17 4.83 -1.15
N LYS A 85 -2.87 5.09 -0.94
CA LYS A 85 -2.41 6.24 -0.17
C LYS A 85 -0.98 6.61 -0.51
N MET A 86 -0.71 7.92 -0.48
CA MET A 86 0.65 8.46 -0.47
C MET A 86 1.03 8.89 0.94
N LEU A 87 2.19 8.43 1.41
CA LEU A 87 2.79 8.81 2.67
C LEU A 87 4.09 9.56 2.39
N LYS A 88 4.34 10.61 3.17
CA LYS A 88 5.61 11.33 3.12
C LYS A 88 6.63 10.54 3.93
N ALA A 89 7.76 10.19 3.33
CA ALA A 89 8.89 9.61 4.03
C ALA A 89 9.41 10.58 5.10
N VAL A 90 9.62 10.07 6.31
CA VAL A 90 10.30 10.79 7.40
C VAL A 90 11.55 9.98 7.74
N ASN A 91 12.71 10.54 7.41
CA ASN A 91 13.98 9.83 7.61
C ASN A 91 14.21 9.56 9.10
N SER A 92 14.74 8.38 9.39
CA SER A 92 15.03 7.89 10.75
C SER A 92 13.81 7.88 11.67
N SER A 93 12.62 7.69 11.12
CA SER A 93 11.37 7.62 11.88
C SER A 93 10.46 6.52 11.35
N TRP A 94 9.62 6.00 12.25
CA TRP A 94 8.55 5.08 11.92
C TRP A 94 7.34 5.84 11.40
N ILE A 95 6.69 5.26 10.40
CA ILE A 95 5.39 5.66 9.89
C ILE A 95 4.44 4.50 10.16
N ASN A 96 3.44 4.72 10.99
CA ASN A 96 2.40 3.74 11.27
C ASN A 96 1.13 4.16 10.57
N TYR A 97 0.51 3.23 9.85
CA TYR A 97 -0.67 3.53 9.05
C TYR A 97 -1.63 2.33 9.00
N PRO A 98 -2.90 2.51 9.40
CA PRO A 98 -3.89 1.46 9.25
C PRO A 98 -4.26 1.33 7.78
N TYR A 99 -4.20 0.10 7.27
CA TYR A 99 -4.57 -0.26 5.92
C TYR A 99 -5.88 -1.03 5.93
N ARG A 100 -6.89 -0.49 5.23
CA ARG A 100 -8.24 -1.08 5.18
C ARG A 100 -8.76 -1.12 3.76
N VAL A 101 -9.12 -2.31 3.27
CA VAL A 101 -9.69 -2.52 1.94
C VAL A 101 -10.90 -3.43 2.01
N CYS A 102 -11.88 -3.17 1.14
CA CYS A 102 -13.07 -3.99 0.97
C CYS A 102 -13.24 -4.32 -0.52
N MET A 103 -13.50 -5.59 -0.84
CA MET A 103 -13.74 -6.06 -2.21
C MET A 103 -14.84 -7.12 -2.21
N ASP A 104 -15.27 -7.54 -3.40
CA ASP A 104 -16.19 -8.66 -3.54
C ASP A 104 -15.49 -9.95 -3.11
N TYR A 105 -16.21 -10.79 -2.37
CA TYR A 105 -15.68 -12.05 -1.89
C TYR A 105 -15.65 -13.09 -3.01
N GLU A 106 -14.52 -13.77 -3.14
CA GLU A 106 -14.37 -14.97 -3.95
C GLU A 106 -13.97 -16.13 -3.05
N GLU A 107 -14.42 -17.35 -3.37
CA GLU A 107 -14.25 -18.51 -2.49
C GLU A 107 -12.80 -18.81 -2.12
N TRP A 108 -11.87 -18.60 -3.05
CA TRP A 108 -10.44 -18.82 -2.84
C TRP A 108 -9.84 -17.91 -1.75
N MET A 109 -10.49 -16.78 -1.45
CA MET A 109 -10.01 -15.82 -0.45
C MET A 109 -10.10 -16.33 0.99
N ALA A 110 -10.91 -17.37 1.26
CA ALA A 110 -11.02 -17.98 2.58
C ALA A 110 -9.69 -18.54 3.11
N GLU A 111 -8.83 -19.01 2.20
CA GLU A 111 -7.54 -19.61 2.52
C GLU A 111 -6.36 -18.68 2.20
N ALA A 112 -6.66 -17.48 1.71
CA ALA A 112 -5.65 -16.55 1.26
C ALA A 112 -4.95 -15.88 2.44
N LYS A 113 -3.66 -15.60 2.24
CA LYS A 113 -2.81 -14.85 3.17
C LYS A 113 -2.45 -13.52 2.53
N VAL A 114 -2.14 -12.54 3.39
CA VAL A 114 -1.64 -11.25 2.93
C VAL A 114 -0.16 -11.11 3.23
N ALA A 115 0.61 -10.73 2.22
CA ALA A 115 2.00 -10.33 2.32
C ALA A 115 2.20 -8.97 1.62
N CYS A 116 3.32 -8.29 1.89
CA CYS A 116 3.61 -7.01 1.26
C CYS A 116 4.88 -7.12 0.42
N LEU A 117 4.79 -6.77 -0.86
CA LEU A 117 5.95 -6.59 -1.73
C LEU A 117 6.39 -5.14 -1.73
N ILE A 118 7.71 -4.95 -1.69
CA ILE A 118 8.32 -3.63 -1.79
C ILE A 118 9.00 -3.52 -3.14
N SER A 119 8.67 -2.48 -3.89
CA SER A 119 9.31 -2.18 -5.17
C SER A 119 9.90 -0.78 -5.15
N ASN A 120 11.16 -0.68 -5.59
CA ASN A 120 11.81 0.58 -5.89
C ASN A 120 11.52 0.91 -7.35
N LYS A 121 11.02 2.11 -7.62
CA LYS A 121 11.04 2.66 -8.96
C LYS A 121 11.86 3.94 -8.92
N SER A 122 13.04 3.87 -9.55
CA SER A 122 13.91 5.00 -9.86
C SER A 122 13.25 5.94 -10.85
#